data_AF-A0A645GGB1-F1
#
_entry.id   AF-A0A645GGB1-F1
#
_cell.length_a   1.000
_cell.length_b   1.000
_cell.length_c   1.000
_cell.angle_alpha   90.00
_cell.angle_beta   90.00
_cell.angle_gamma   90.00
#
_symmetry.space_group_name_H-M   'P 1'
#
loop_
_entity.id
_entity.type
_entity.pdbx_description
1 polymer ?
#
loop_
_entity_poly.entity_id
_entity_poly.type
_entity_poly.pdbx_seq_one_letter_code
_entity_poly.pdbx_strand_id
1 'polypeptide(L)' 'MFTGLRPGEKLYEELTMDEETVHKTPNKKIFVGSPLKMDKINFFSHLASLKEIAYSNDSSRLLAFIADIVPTFDHEI' A
#
# COMPACT_ATOMS: atom_id res chain seq x y z
N MET A 1 15.31 -22.89 18.58
CA MET A 1 15.75 -21.49 18.65
C MET A 1 14.83 -20.71 17.72
N PHE A 2 13.98 -19.85 18.28
CA PHE A 2 13.08 -19.00 17.49
C PHE A 2 13.70 -17.60 17.47
N THR A 3 14.30 -17.22 16.36
CA THR A 3 14.75 -15.84 16.12
C THR A 3 13.51 -15.07 15.69
N GLY A 4 13.03 -14.13 16.52
CA GLY A 4 11.74 -13.44 16.34
C GLY A 4 11.57 -12.73 14.99
N LEU A 5 10.40 -12.12 14.80
CA LEU A 5 10.01 -11.47 13.55
C LEU A 5 10.98 -10.37 13.13
N ARG A 6 11.25 -10.29 11.82
CA ARG A 6 12.07 -9.23 11.26
C ARG A 6 11.30 -7.91 11.27
N PRO A 7 12.01 -6.76 11.32
CA PRO A 7 11.36 -5.46 11.18
C PRO A 7 10.54 -5.42 9.88
N GLY A 8 9.22 -5.22 10.02
CA GLY A 8 8.27 -5.23 8.90
C GLY A 8 7.50 -6.53 8.66
N GLU A 9 7.78 -7.64 9.37
CA GLU A 9 6.92 -8.84 9.30
C GLU A 9 5.72 -8.71 10.26
N LYS A 10 4.51 -8.83 9.72
CA LYS A 10 3.28 -8.93 10.52
C LYS A 10 3.13 -10.35 11.08
N LEU A 11 2.81 -10.46 12.38
CA LEU A 11 2.51 -11.74 13.06
C LEU A 11 1.18 -12.37 12.62
N TYR A 12 0.23 -11.52 12.23
CA TYR A 12 -1.11 -11.89 11.76
C TYR A 12 -1.47 -10.97 10.60
N GLU A 13 -1.91 -11.54 9.49
CA GLU A 13 -2.49 -10.76 8.39
C GLU A 13 -3.89 -10.30 8.80
N GLU A 14 -4.18 -9.02 8.59
CA GLU A 14 -5.53 -8.48 8.82
C GLU A 14 -6.50 -9.09 7.81
N LEU A 15 -7.63 -9.59 8.30
CA LEU A 15 -8.69 -10.13 7.46
C LEU A 15 -9.50 -8.96 6.89
N THR A 16 -8.99 -8.30 5.85
CA THR A 16 -9.64 -7.11 5.28
C THR A 16 -10.86 -7.52 4.46
N MET A 17 -12.04 -7.55 5.09
CA MET A 17 -13.33 -7.76 4.42
C MET A 17 -14.22 -6.51 4.41
N ASP A 18 -13.87 -5.47 5.17
CA ASP A 18 -14.80 -4.39 5.51
C ASP A 18 -14.66 -3.09 4.69
N GLU A 19 -13.59 -2.92 3.91
CA GLU A 19 -13.33 -1.64 3.21
C GLU A 19 -13.54 -1.67 1.69
N GLU A 20 -13.62 -2.85 1.07
CA GLU A 20 -13.92 -2.94 -0.36
C GLU A 20 -15.42 -3.14 -0.56
N THR A 21 -16.05 -2.28 -1.37
CA THR A 21 -17.43 -2.48 -1.80
C THR A 21 -17.48 -3.76 -2.65
N VAL A 22 -17.71 -4.90 -2.02
CA VAL A 22 -17.66 -6.22 -2.66
C VAL A 22 -19.00 -6.57 -3.31
N HIS A 23 -18.98 -6.87 -4.61
CA HIS A 23 -20.13 -7.39 -5.32
C HIS A 23 -20.20 -8.91 -5.18
N LYS A 24 -21.33 -9.42 -4.68
CA LYS A 24 -21.57 -10.87 -4.59
C LYS A 24 -21.76 -11.46 -5.98
N THR A 25 -21.00 -12.51 -6.29
CA THR A 25 -21.25 -13.33 -7.48
C THR A 25 -22.29 -14.42 -7.18
N PRO A 26 -22.82 -15.15 -8.18
CA PRO A 26 -23.70 -16.30 -7.95
C PRO A 26 -23.06 -17.41 -7.08
N ASN A 27 -21.73 -17.47 -7.01
CA ASN A 27 -21.02 -18.37 -6.10
C ASN A 27 -20.84 -17.68 -4.73
N LYS A 28 -21.42 -18.28 -3.68
CA LYS A 28 -21.38 -17.77 -2.31
C LYS A 28 -19.98 -17.62 -1.69
N LYS A 29 -18.94 -18.14 -2.35
CA LYS A 29 -17.54 -18.04 -1.93
C LYS A 29 -16.72 -17.01 -2.72
N ILE A 30 -17.29 -16.37 -3.74
CA ILE A 30 -16.57 -15.46 -4.63
C ILE A 30 -17.20 -14.06 -4.55
N PHE A 31 -16.38 -13.10 -4.16
CA PHE A 31 -16.70 -11.68 -4.04
C PHE A 31 -15.81 -10.90 -5.01
N VAL A 32 -16.38 -9.94 -5.73
CA VAL A 32 -15.63 -9.05 -6.63
C VAL A 32 -15.43 -7.72 -5.91
N GLY A 33 -14.19 -7.40 -5.54
CA GLY A 33 -13.85 -6.08 -5.01
C GLY A 33 -14.13 -4.99 -6.05
N SER A 34 -14.76 -3.89 -5.63
CA SER A 34 -14.93 -2.74 -6.51
C SER A 34 -13.57 -2.17 -6.88
N PRO A 35 -13.32 -1.82 -8.16
CA PRO A 35 -12.08 -1.15 -8.55
C PRO A 35 -11.94 0.14 -7.73
N LEU A 36 -10.79 0.32 -7.07
CA LEU A 36 -10.46 1.63 -6.51
C LEU A 36 -10.52 2.67 -7.64
N LYS A 37 -11.22 3.78 -7.38
CA LYS A 37 -11.17 4.95 -8.27
C LYS A 37 -9.78 5.55 -8.19
N MET A 38 -8.89 5.08 -9.05
CA MET A 38 -7.52 5.58 -9.14
C MET A 38 -7.45 6.71 -10.18
N ASP A 39 -6.91 7.86 -9.76
CA ASP A 39 -6.55 8.93 -10.69
C ASP A 39 -5.24 8.57 -11.39
N LYS A 40 -5.36 8.15 -12.66
CA LYS A 40 -4.21 7.74 -13.48
C LYS A 40 -3.21 8.89 -13.69
N ILE A 41 -3.68 10.12 -13.83
CA ILE A 41 -2.81 11.28 -14.12
C ILE A 41 -1.95 11.55 -12.90
N ASN A 42 -2.57 11.64 -11.72
CA ASN A 42 -1.84 11.84 -10.47
C ASN A 42 -0.91 10.66 -10.16
N PHE A 43 -1.35 9.42 -10.43
CA PHE A 43 -0.51 8.23 -10.23
C PHE A 43 0.80 8.27 -11.05
N PHE A 44 0.73 8.59 -12.35
CA PHE A 44 1.93 8.67 -13.18
C PHE A 44 2.83 9.86 -12.80
N SER A 45 2.24 10.98 -12.39
CA SER A 45 2.98 12.13 -11.87
C SER A 45 3.77 11.74 -10.61
N HIS A 46 3.10 11.12 -9.64
CA HIS A 46 3.72 10.65 -8.41
C HIS A 46 4.83 9.63 -8.67
N LEU A 47 4.63 8.71 -9.62
CA LEU A 47 5.65 7.73 -10.01
C LEU A 47 6.89 8.39 -10.62
N ALA A 48 6.71 9.42 -11.45
CA ALA A 48 7.82 10.17 -12.03
C ALA A 48 8.64 10.89 -10.95
N SER A 49 7.97 11.58 -10.02
CA SER A 49 8.62 12.23 -8.89
C SER A 49 9.30 11.24 -7.94
N LEU A 50 8.68 10.08 -7.67
CA LEU A 50 9.31 9.02 -6.86
C LEU A 50 10.62 8.55 -7.49
N LYS A 51 10.62 8.36 -8.82
CA LYS A 51 11.79 7.93 -9.57
C LYS A 51 12.94 8.94 -9.43
N GLU A 52 12.65 10.23 -9.57
CA GLU A 52 13.66 11.28 -9.39
C GLU A 52 14.22 11.31 -7.96
N ILE A 53 13.35 11.21 -6.95
CA ILE A 53 13.77 11.18 -5.54
C ILE A 53 14.62 9.93 -5.24
N ALA A 54 14.24 8.77 -5.77
CA ALA A 54 14.99 7.53 -5.59
C ALA A 54 16.42 7.63 -6.15
N TYR A 55 16.60 8.28 -7.31
CA TYR A 55 17.95 8.50 -7.89
C TYR A 55 18.76 9.57 -7.16
N SER A 56 18.13 10.43 -6.37
CA SER A 56 18.82 11.45 -5.56
C SER A 56 19.46 10.89 -4.28
N ASN A 57 19.22 9.62 -3.96
CA ASN A 57 19.77 8.90 -2.79
C ASN A 57 19.45 9.56 -1.43
N ASP A 58 18.38 10.36 -1.37
CA ASP A 58 17.86 11.00 -0.16
C ASP A 58 16.73 10.16 0.44
N SER A 59 17.11 9.28 1.38
CA SER A 59 16.18 8.37 2.05
C SER A 59 15.11 9.10 2.87
N SER A 60 15.43 10.27 3.44
CA SER A 60 14.49 11.03 4.27
C SER A 60 13.38 11.63 3.40
N ARG A 61 13.76 12.18 2.25
CA ARG A 61 12.82 12.73 1.28
C ARG A 61 11.97 11.66 0.62
N LEU A 62 12.54 10.47 0.38
CA LEU A 62 11.81 9.33 -0.14
C LEU A 62 10.72 8.85 0.83
N LEU A 63 11.05 8.72 2.13
CA LEU A 63 10.07 8.33 3.15
C LEU A 63 8.94 9.35 3.30
N ALA A 64 9.27 10.64 3.33
CA ALA A 64 8.28 11.71 3.39
C ALA A 64 7.34 11.70 2.17
N PHE A 65 7.88 11.44 0.98
CA PHE A 65 7.09 11.38 -0.26
C PHE A 65 6.18 10.14 -0.32
N ILE A 66 6.64 9.00 0.18
CA ILE A 66 5.82 7.78 0.26
C ILE A 66 4.68 7.95 1.28
N ALA A 67 4.97 8.57 2.44
CA ALA A 67 3.95 8.86 3.45
C ALA A 67 2.86 9.82 2.93
N ASP A 68 3.21 10.75 2.05
CA ASP A 68 2.25 11.67 1.41
C ASP A 68 1.35 10.96 0.38
N ILE A 69 1.92 10.06 -0.43
CA ILE A 69 1.17 9.35 -1.48
C ILE A 69 0.31 8.22 -0.92
N VAL A 70 0.76 7.58 0.16
CA VAL A 70 0.12 6.41 0.76
C VAL A 70 -0.20 6.75 2.21
N PRO A 71 -1.41 7.27 2.51
CA PRO A 71 -1.77 7.70 3.87
C PRO A 71 -1.79 6.56 4.90
N THR A 72 -1.87 5.31 4.43
CA THR A 72 -1.81 4.10 5.24
C THR A 72 -0.39 3.55 5.37
N PHE A 73 0.61 4.24 4.82
CA PHE A 73 2.01 3.87 4.98
C PHE A 73 2.47 4.25 6.38
N ASP A 74 2.60 3.22 7.22
CA ASP A 74 3.19 3.35 8.54
C ASP A 74 4.63 2.85 8.50
N HIS A 75 5.58 3.75 8.73
CA HIS A 75 7.00 3.46 8.83
C HIS A 75 7.51 3.80 10.23
N GLU A 76 6.83 3.27 11.24
CA GLU A 76 7.40 3.15 12.58
C GLU A 76 8.48 2.05 12.56
N ILE A 77 9.73 2.45 12.81
CA ILE A 77 10.87 1.56 13.10
C ILE A 77 10.99 1.43 14.61
#